data_AF-A0AAT9GT03-F1
#
_entry.id   AF-A0AAT9GT03-F1
#
_cell.length_a   1.000
_cell.length_b   1.000
_cell.length_c   1.000
_cell.angle_alpha   90.00
_cell.angle_beta   90.00
_cell.angle_gamma   90.00
#
_symmetry.space_group_name_H-M   'P 1'
#
loop_
_entity.id
_entity.type
_entity.pdbx_description
1 polymer ?
#
loop_
_entity_poly.entity_id
_entity_poly.type
_entity_poly.pdbx_seq_one_letter_code
_entity_poly.pdbx_strand_id
1 'polypeptide(L)'
;MNGEIHNLVLLYIVYIIIMTITVTISFEFALKNKLGYLFLLMSYITTVVFLVLVSPSDLILTLLISVYFWLIMQLSYNLGKYKFAIVSSLIFQEIVMSLLYYAIVRNNLTNALYSLYFYGTDIPSFSLSISQIVVPAILEVVNSFMFFLMIFPEIAYLSYKFKNRDILLLSLLIFAGPNIASEMTHSILPLSHDPINEASVLELLLSLFLSVYFSYRYIKGKISLFYYLLFGLITLSLSVTEFYYSLTINEIPYALITLVSLSILFYYVDRKSENIKVIPHFTLIPSIAELFFGASVAYFYNLIPATYALSFSSFIISLIPTIYYYFSKFEYK
;
A
#
# COMPACT_ATOMS: atom_id res chain seq x y z
N MET A 1 -14.49 3.28 29.42
CA MET A 1 -14.84 3.41 27.98
C MET A 1 -16.34 3.19 27.83
N ASN A 2 -17.06 4.17 27.30
CA ASN A 2 -18.53 4.21 27.24
C ASN A 2 -19.09 3.15 26.27
N GLY A 3 -20.17 2.46 26.66
CA GLY A 3 -20.83 1.44 25.82
C GLY A 3 -21.33 1.95 24.46
N GLU A 4 -21.52 3.27 24.31
CA GLU A 4 -21.89 3.92 23.04
C GLU A 4 -20.79 3.81 21.98
N ILE A 5 -19.52 3.98 22.38
CA ILE A 5 -18.37 3.83 21.48
C ILE A 5 -18.27 2.37 21.01
N HIS A 6 -18.52 1.41 21.90
CA HIS A 6 -18.47 -0.01 21.55
C HIS A 6 -19.54 -0.38 20.49
N ASN A 7 -20.75 0.15 20.64
CA ASN A 7 -21.83 -0.06 19.66
C ASN A 7 -21.53 0.59 18.31
N LEU A 8 -20.95 1.81 18.30
CA LEU A 8 -20.53 2.47 17.07
C LEU A 8 -19.41 1.69 16.36
N VAL A 9 -18.45 1.16 17.11
CA VAL A 9 -17.37 0.33 16.56
C VAL A 9 -17.91 -0.98 15.98
N LEU A 10 -18.86 -1.65 16.65
CA LEU A 10 -19.50 -2.87 16.11
C LEU A 10 -20.27 -2.58 14.82
N LEU A 11 -21.07 -1.51 14.80
CA LEU A 11 -21.79 -1.08 13.60
C LEU A 11 -20.81 -0.74 12.47
N TYR A 12 -19.69 -0.11 12.81
CA TYR A 12 -18.64 0.22 11.88
C TYR A 12 -17.93 -1.02 11.31
N ILE A 13 -17.67 -2.06 12.11
CA ILE A 13 -17.12 -3.33 11.60
C ILE A 13 -18.06 -3.96 10.59
N VAL A 14 -19.36 -4.02 10.88
CA VAL A 14 -20.38 -4.54 9.94
C VAL A 14 -20.41 -3.70 8.67
N TYR A 15 -20.36 -2.37 8.82
CA TYR A 15 -20.30 -1.43 7.71
C TYR A 15 -19.08 -1.67 6.82
N ILE A 16 -17.87 -1.81 7.39
CA ILE A 16 -16.65 -2.10 6.62
C ILE A 16 -16.83 -3.39 5.84
N ILE A 17 -17.26 -4.49 6.47
CA ILE A 17 -17.41 -5.78 5.78
C ILE A 17 -18.34 -5.64 4.56
N ILE A 18 -19.48 -4.97 4.73
CA ILE A 18 -20.43 -4.75 3.64
C ILE A 18 -19.82 -3.84 2.56
N MET A 19 -19.13 -2.77 2.95
CA MET A 19 -18.56 -1.83 2.01
C MET A 19 -17.37 -2.38 1.25
N THR A 20 -16.44 -3.09 1.90
CA THR A 20 -15.34 -3.82 1.26
C THR A 20 -15.88 -4.76 0.17
N ILE A 21 -16.92 -5.55 0.48
CA ILE A 21 -17.57 -6.41 -0.53
C ILE A 21 -18.18 -5.58 -1.66
N THR A 22 -18.89 -4.51 -1.33
CA THR A 22 -19.59 -3.66 -2.30
C THR A 22 -18.61 -2.95 -3.24
N VAL A 23 -17.53 -2.37 -2.69
CA VAL A 23 -16.46 -1.67 -3.41
C VAL A 23 -15.71 -2.65 -4.30
N THR A 24 -15.31 -3.80 -3.76
CA THR A 24 -14.61 -4.85 -4.51
C THR A 24 -15.42 -5.34 -5.72
N ILE A 25 -16.70 -5.65 -5.52
CA ILE A 25 -17.59 -6.10 -6.61
C ILE A 25 -17.83 -4.96 -7.62
N SER A 26 -18.04 -3.74 -7.13
CA SER A 26 -18.25 -2.56 -7.98
C SER A 26 -17.02 -2.27 -8.82
N PHE A 27 -15.81 -2.42 -8.28
CA PHE A 27 -14.55 -2.30 -9.01
C PHE A 27 -14.43 -3.37 -10.11
N GLU A 28 -14.71 -4.64 -9.78
CA GLU A 28 -14.71 -5.72 -10.78
C GLU A 28 -15.69 -5.42 -11.93
N PHE A 29 -16.89 -4.94 -11.59
CA PHE A 29 -17.90 -4.58 -12.57
C PHE A 29 -17.49 -3.33 -13.36
N ALA A 30 -16.88 -2.34 -12.72
CA ALA A 30 -16.43 -1.09 -13.33
C ALA A 30 -15.40 -1.33 -14.42
N LEU A 31 -14.47 -2.27 -14.23
CA LEU A 31 -13.48 -2.64 -15.25
C LEU A 31 -14.11 -3.14 -16.56
N LYS A 32 -15.34 -3.68 -16.51
CA LYS A 32 -16.07 -4.22 -17.67
C LYS A 32 -17.18 -3.29 -18.17
N ASN A 33 -17.78 -2.50 -17.29
CA ASN A 33 -18.97 -1.70 -17.58
C ASN A 33 -18.93 -0.35 -16.84
N LYS A 34 -19.26 0.73 -17.56
CA LYS A 34 -19.34 2.10 -17.01
C LYS A 34 -20.30 2.26 -15.83
N LEU A 35 -21.33 1.42 -15.74
CA LEU A 35 -22.26 1.43 -14.61
C LEU A 35 -21.58 1.05 -13.28
N GLY A 36 -20.53 0.23 -13.30
CA GLY A 36 -19.80 -0.11 -12.08
C GLY A 36 -19.10 1.08 -11.45
N TYR A 37 -18.68 2.06 -12.25
CA TYR A 37 -18.14 3.31 -11.73
C TYR A 37 -19.20 4.14 -10.99
N LEU A 38 -20.46 4.10 -11.40
CA LEU A 38 -21.55 4.75 -10.65
C LEU A 38 -21.76 4.10 -9.28
N PHE A 39 -21.65 2.76 -9.19
CA PHE A 39 -21.74 2.08 -7.89
C PHE A 39 -20.54 2.41 -6.97
N LEU A 40 -19.34 2.55 -7.53
CA LEU A 40 -18.18 3.06 -6.78
C LEU A 40 -18.41 4.49 -6.27
N LEU A 41 -18.95 5.38 -7.11
CA LEU A 41 -19.29 6.74 -6.69
C LEU A 41 -20.36 6.77 -5.59
N MET A 42 -21.39 5.94 -5.68
CA MET A 42 -22.41 5.85 -4.64
C MET A 42 -21.84 5.28 -3.32
N SER A 43 -20.94 4.30 -3.41
CA SER A 43 -20.19 3.77 -2.26
C SER A 43 -19.34 4.86 -1.59
N TYR A 44 -18.72 5.72 -2.40
CA TYR A 44 -17.99 6.88 -1.93
C TYR A 44 -18.88 7.91 -1.23
N ILE A 45 -19.97 8.32 -1.89
CA ILE A 45 -20.89 9.30 -1.33
C ILE A 45 -21.50 8.80 -0.01
N THR A 46 -21.88 7.52 0.06
CA THR A 46 -22.41 6.93 1.30
C THR A 46 -21.38 6.99 2.43
N THR A 47 -20.13 6.65 2.17
CA THR A 47 -19.05 6.76 3.17
C THR A 47 -18.83 8.18 3.64
N VAL A 48 -18.84 9.15 2.72
CA VAL A 48 -18.73 10.58 3.05
C VAL A 48 -19.91 11.03 3.92
N VAL A 49 -21.12 10.59 3.61
CA VAL A 49 -22.30 10.89 4.45
C VAL A 49 -22.12 10.35 5.86
N PHE A 50 -21.63 9.12 6.02
CA PHE A 50 -21.30 8.56 7.35
C PHE A 50 -20.23 9.39 8.07
N LEU A 51 -19.17 9.82 7.37
CA LEU A 51 -18.12 10.66 7.94
C LEU A 51 -18.65 12.02 8.42
N VAL A 52 -19.53 12.66 7.64
CA VAL A 52 -20.20 13.92 8.03
C VAL A 52 -21.08 13.72 9.27
N LEU A 53 -21.83 12.61 9.34
CA LEU A 53 -22.69 12.31 10.48
C LEU A 53 -21.91 12.03 11.76
N VAL A 54 -20.74 11.39 11.66
CA VAL A 54 -19.85 11.12 12.81
C VAL A 54 -19.08 12.37 13.25
N SER A 55 -18.75 13.28 12.33
CA SER A 55 -17.96 14.49 12.61
C SER A 55 -18.71 15.80 12.28
N PRO A 56 -19.88 16.06 12.88
CA PRO A 56 -20.68 17.23 12.54
C PRO A 56 -19.99 18.56 12.89
N SER A 57 -19.13 18.56 13.91
CA SER A 57 -18.32 19.73 14.28
C SER A 57 -17.28 20.11 13.22
N ASP A 58 -16.85 19.14 12.41
CA ASP A 58 -15.81 19.29 11.38
C ASP A 58 -16.40 19.25 9.97
N LEU A 59 -17.66 19.67 9.81
CA LEU A 59 -18.39 19.57 8.55
C LEU A 59 -17.65 20.20 7.36
N ILE A 60 -17.10 21.42 7.55
CA ILE A 60 -16.37 22.13 6.49
C ILE A 60 -15.13 21.33 6.08
N LEU A 61 -14.36 20.84 7.07
CA LEU A 61 -13.14 20.08 6.82
C LEU A 61 -13.44 18.76 6.12
N THR A 62 -14.47 18.05 6.59
CA THR A 62 -14.93 16.79 6.03
C THR A 62 -15.34 16.95 4.56
N LEU A 63 -16.11 17.99 4.26
CA LEU A 63 -16.53 18.30 2.88
C LEU A 63 -15.34 18.71 2.01
N LEU A 64 -14.39 19.50 2.52
CA LEU A 64 -13.20 19.90 1.76
C LEU A 64 -12.39 18.68 1.30
N ILE A 65 -12.07 17.76 2.23
CA ILE A 65 -11.33 16.53 1.91
C ILE A 65 -12.11 15.67 0.91
N SER A 66 -13.40 15.47 1.18
CA SER A 66 -14.24 14.57 0.38
C SER A 66 -14.47 15.11 -1.05
N VAL A 67 -14.73 16.41 -1.18
CA VAL A 67 -14.91 17.04 -2.49
C VAL A 67 -13.61 17.02 -3.29
N TYR A 68 -12.45 17.19 -2.64
CA TYR A 68 -11.16 17.15 -3.34
C TYR A 68 -10.89 15.79 -3.98
N PHE A 69 -11.08 14.70 -3.22
CA PHE A 69 -10.98 13.35 -3.77
C PHE A 69 -12.02 13.08 -4.85
N TRP A 70 -13.27 13.49 -4.63
CA TRP A 70 -14.34 13.37 -5.62
C TRP A 70 -14.01 14.07 -6.95
N LEU A 71 -13.45 15.27 -6.89
CA LEU A 71 -13.03 16.01 -8.08
C LEU A 71 -11.97 15.26 -8.89
N ILE A 72 -10.97 14.65 -8.24
CA ILE A 72 -9.93 13.87 -8.93
C ILE A 72 -10.56 12.69 -9.69
N MET A 73 -11.46 11.95 -9.03
CA MET A 73 -12.17 10.83 -9.65
C MET A 73 -13.00 11.30 -10.86
N GLN A 74 -13.79 12.34 -10.67
CA GLN A 74 -14.77 12.80 -11.67
C GLN A 74 -14.09 13.48 -12.86
N LEU A 75 -13.06 14.29 -12.62
CA LEU A 75 -12.25 14.86 -13.70
C LEU A 75 -11.59 13.76 -14.53
N SER A 76 -11.04 12.74 -13.87
CA SER A 76 -10.43 11.60 -14.57
C SER A 76 -11.44 10.84 -15.43
N TYR A 77 -12.66 10.63 -14.92
CA TYR A 77 -13.75 10.01 -15.67
C TYR A 77 -14.13 10.85 -16.90
N ASN A 78 -14.34 12.15 -16.69
CA ASN A 78 -14.75 13.09 -17.74
C ASN A 78 -13.68 13.31 -18.82
N LEU A 79 -12.40 13.24 -18.46
CA LEU A 79 -11.27 13.28 -19.40
C LEU A 79 -11.06 11.97 -20.16
N GLY A 80 -11.94 10.98 -19.99
CA GLY A 80 -11.86 9.68 -20.65
C GLY A 80 -10.79 8.75 -20.06
N LYS A 81 -10.16 9.10 -18.94
CA LYS A 81 -9.20 8.25 -18.21
C LYS A 81 -9.94 7.29 -17.27
N TYR A 82 -10.85 6.50 -17.84
CA TYR A 82 -11.81 5.68 -17.11
C TYR A 82 -11.17 4.71 -16.11
N LYS A 83 -10.11 4.00 -16.50
CA LYS A 83 -9.42 3.06 -15.61
C LYS A 83 -8.73 3.76 -14.43
N PHE A 84 -8.17 4.94 -14.66
CA PHE A 84 -7.59 5.75 -13.59
C PHE A 84 -8.68 6.29 -12.65
N ALA A 85 -9.84 6.68 -13.18
CA ALA A 85 -11.00 7.06 -12.36
C ALA A 85 -11.49 5.93 -11.46
N ILE A 86 -11.52 4.69 -11.96
CA ILE A 86 -11.88 3.50 -11.17
C ILE A 86 -10.87 3.23 -10.05
N VAL A 87 -9.57 3.25 -10.37
CA VAL A 87 -8.49 2.99 -9.40
C VAL A 87 -8.45 4.07 -8.33
N SER A 88 -8.44 5.35 -8.72
CA SER A 88 -8.49 6.46 -7.77
C SER A 88 -9.74 6.40 -6.90
N SER A 89 -10.87 5.95 -7.44
CA SER A 89 -12.09 5.77 -6.66
C SER A 89 -11.99 4.70 -5.59
N LEU A 90 -11.33 3.58 -5.86
CA LEU A 90 -11.07 2.57 -4.84
C LEU A 90 -10.10 3.12 -3.78
N ILE A 91 -8.97 3.71 -4.19
CA ILE A 91 -7.96 4.22 -3.23
C ILE A 91 -8.55 5.30 -2.32
N PHE A 92 -9.26 6.29 -2.87
CA PHE A 92 -9.84 7.35 -2.05
C PHE A 92 -11.01 6.86 -1.19
N GLN A 93 -11.73 5.84 -1.64
CA GLN A 93 -12.73 5.17 -0.82
C GLN A 93 -12.07 4.54 0.42
N GLU A 94 -10.96 3.82 0.26
CA GLU A 94 -10.22 3.22 1.39
C GLU A 94 -9.67 4.27 2.35
N ILE A 95 -9.14 5.39 1.84
CA ILE A 95 -8.68 6.51 2.67
C ILE A 95 -9.83 7.11 3.49
N VAL A 96 -10.99 7.36 2.86
CA VAL A 96 -12.14 7.95 3.56
C VAL A 96 -12.74 6.97 4.56
N MET A 97 -12.83 5.68 4.23
CA MET A 97 -13.27 4.65 5.18
C MET A 97 -12.31 4.55 6.36
N SER A 98 -11.00 4.62 6.14
CA SER A 98 -10.00 4.62 7.21
C SER A 98 -10.09 5.89 8.08
N LEU A 99 -10.28 7.07 7.48
CA LEU A 99 -10.55 8.30 8.24
C LEU A 99 -11.82 8.21 9.09
N LEU A 100 -12.88 7.58 8.58
CA LEU A 100 -14.11 7.34 9.33
C LEU A 100 -13.85 6.51 10.59
N TYR A 101 -13.02 5.47 10.53
CA TYR A 101 -12.61 4.72 11.73
C TYR A 101 -11.97 5.65 12.77
N TYR A 102 -10.95 6.39 12.37
CA TYR A 102 -10.21 7.24 13.28
C TYR A 102 -11.10 8.35 13.86
N ALA A 103 -12.02 8.89 13.07
CA ALA A 103 -13.01 9.85 13.55
C ALA A 103 -13.96 9.24 14.61
N ILE A 104 -14.40 7.99 14.45
CA ILE A 104 -15.21 7.29 15.46
C ILE A 104 -14.40 7.09 16.75
N VAL A 105 -13.17 6.60 16.64
CA VAL A 105 -12.32 6.30 17.82
C VAL A 105 -11.88 7.56 18.56
N ARG A 106 -11.66 8.67 17.83
CA ARG A 106 -11.21 9.96 18.38
C ARG A 106 -12.32 11.00 18.53
N ASN A 107 -13.58 10.57 18.40
CA ASN A 107 -14.83 11.35 18.45
C ASN A 107 -15.04 12.39 17.33
N ASN A 108 -14.01 12.87 16.66
CA ASN A 108 -14.15 13.80 15.54
C ASN A 108 -12.95 13.72 14.57
N LEU A 109 -13.10 14.30 13.39
CA LEU A 109 -12.09 14.27 12.32
C LEU A 109 -10.85 15.10 12.69
N THR A 110 -11.02 16.24 13.36
CA THR A 110 -9.89 17.09 13.75
C THR A 110 -8.93 16.33 14.68
N ASN A 111 -9.45 15.68 15.73
CA ASN A 111 -8.66 14.86 16.65
C ASN A 111 -8.07 13.64 15.97
N ALA A 112 -8.79 13.03 15.02
CA ALA A 112 -8.27 11.94 14.22
C ALA A 112 -7.02 12.37 13.43
N LEU A 113 -7.07 13.52 12.74
CA LEU A 113 -5.94 14.03 11.97
C LEU A 113 -4.74 14.40 12.87
N TYR A 114 -4.99 15.00 14.03
CA TYR A 114 -3.93 15.25 15.02
C TYR A 114 -3.30 13.94 15.53
N SER A 115 -4.12 12.92 15.82
CA SER A 115 -3.63 11.62 16.29
C SER A 115 -2.79 10.90 15.23
N LEU A 116 -3.21 10.97 13.96
CA LEU A 116 -2.49 10.39 12.82
C LEU A 116 -1.16 11.11 12.59
N TYR A 117 -1.12 12.44 12.71
CA TYR A 117 0.09 13.22 12.49
C TYR A 117 1.15 13.06 13.59
N PHE A 118 0.72 12.96 14.84
CA PHE A 118 1.63 12.96 16.00
C PHE A 118 2.00 11.56 16.50
N TYR A 119 1.53 10.49 15.86
CA TYR A 119 1.84 9.11 16.25
C TYR A 119 1.58 8.83 17.74
N GLY A 120 0.60 9.53 18.32
CA GLY A 120 0.40 9.63 19.76
C GLY A 120 -0.96 9.13 20.21
N THR A 121 -0.98 8.46 21.36
CA THR A 121 -2.20 8.24 22.17
C THR A 121 -2.72 9.55 22.76
N ASP A 122 -1.81 10.51 22.98
CA ASP A 122 -2.07 11.82 23.59
C ASP A 122 -1.87 12.94 22.57
N ILE A 123 -2.85 13.85 22.51
CA ILE A 123 -2.80 15.05 21.67
C ILE A 123 -1.71 15.97 22.26
N PRO A 124 -0.70 16.39 21.50
CA PRO A 124 0.35 17.26 22.04
C PRO A 124 -0.24 18.57 22.58
N SER A 125 0.40 19.10 23.62
CA SER A 125 0.01 20.36 24.27
C SER A 125 0.19 21.61 23.38
N PHE A 126 0.77 21.45 22.18
CA PHE A 126 0.87 22.47 21.15
C PHE A 126 0.14 22.00 19.90
N SER A 127 -0.81 22.81 19.41
CA SER A 127 -1.55 22.51 18.18
C SER A 127 -0.95 23.27 17.00
N LEU A 128 -0.38 22.55 16.04
CA LEU A 128 -0.16 23.12 14.70
C LEU A 128 -1.51 23.46 14.06
N SER A 129 -1.52 24.38 13.10
CA SER A 129 -2.76 24.72 12.39
C SER A 129 -3.26 23.52 11.58
N ILE A 130 -4.58 23.31 11.54
CA ILE A 130 -5.17 22.16 10.82
C ILE A 130 -4.73 22.11 9.35
N SER A 131 -4.58 23.28 8.71
CA SER A 131 -4.09 23.40 7.34
C SER A 131 -2.70 22.82 7.10
N GLN A 132 -1.83 22.78 8.12
CA GLN A 132 -0.50 22.20 8.03
C GLN A 132 -0.51 20.68 8.22
N ILE A 133 -1.56 20.14 8.84
CA ILE A 133 -1.63 18.74 9.27
C ILE A 133 -2.45 17.88 8.31
N VAL A 134 -3.47 18.44 7.65
CA VAL A 134 -4.42 17.67 6.84
C VAL A 134 -3.73 16.78 5.80
N VAL A 135 -2.80 17.33 5.02
CA VAL A 135 -2.15 16.56 3.95
C VAL A 135 -1.23 15.47 4.53
N PRO A 136 -0.28 15.78 5.45
CA PRO A 136 0.51 14.75 6.13
C PRO A 136 -0.35 13.67 6.77
N ALA A 137 -1.37 14.03 7.54
CA ALA A 137 -2.23 13.08 8.25
C ALA A 137 -3.00 12.16 7.29
N ILE A 138 -3.50 12.68 6.17
CA ILE A 138 -4.12 11.87 5.12
C ILE A 138 -3.13 10.87 4.51
N LEU A 139 -1.87 11.27 4.32
CA LEU A 139 -0.84 10.35 3.83
C LEU A 139 -0.52 9.29 4.87
N GLU A 140 -0.48 9.64 6.16
CA GLU A 140 -0.28 8.66 7.24
C GLU A 140 -1.42 7.64 7.37
N VAL A 141 -2.64 7.99 6.95
CA VAL A 141 -3.72 7.00 6.85
C VAL A 141 -3.31 5.80 6.00
N VAL A 142 -2.51 6.00 4.94
CA VAL A 142 -2.06 4.92 4.05
C VAL A 142 -1.16 3.91 4.77
N ASN A 143 -0.40 4.37 5.77
CA ASN A 143 0.46 3.51 6.59
C ASN A 143 -0.31 2.88 7.77
N SER A 144 -1.61 3.18 7.91
CA SER A 144 -2.40 2.71 9.03
C SER A 144 -2.88 1.27 8.86
N PHE A 145 -2.98 0.56 9.98
CA PHE A 145 -3.52 -0.80 10.02
C PHE A 145 -4.94 -0.88 9.47
N MET A 146 -5.74 0.17 9.66
CA MET A 146 -7.08 0.19 9.12
C MET A 146 -7.08 0.23 7.59
N PHE A 147 -6.20 1.02 6.99
CA PHE A 147 -6.07 1.07 5.53
C PHE A 147 -5.62 -0.29 4.98
N PHE A 148 -4.63 -0.94 5.61
CA PHE A 148 -4.21 -2.30 5.25
C PHE A 148 -5.37 -3.31 5.31
N LEU A 149 -6.10 -3.34 6.42
CA LEU A 149 -7.24 -4.25 6.60
C LEU A 149 -8.33 -4.06 5.56
N MET A 150 -8.53 -2.82 5.12
CA MET A 150 -9.56 -2.51 4.15
C MET A 150 -9.13 -2.71 2.71
N ILE A 151 -7.84 -2.64 2.37
CA ILE A 151 -7.39 -2.73 0.97
C ILE A 151 -6.86 -4.12 0.61
N PHE A 152 -6.34 -4.88 1.58
CA PHE A 152 -5.76 -6.20 1.34
C PHE A 152 -6.80 -7.24 0.85
N PRO A 153 -8.02 -7.31 1.39
CA PRO A 153 -9.06 -8.23 0.89
C PRO A 153 -9.41 -8.00 -0.59
N GLU A 154 -9.43 -6.75 -1.03
CA GLU A 154 -9.74 -6.28 -2.38
C GLU A 154 -8.67 -6.81 -3.33
N ILE A 155 -7.41 -6.62 -2.96
CA ILE A 155 -6.25 -7.11 -3.73
C ILE A 155 -6.32 -8.64 -3.81
N ALA A 156 -6.52 -9.33 -2.69
CA ALA A 156 -6.60 -10.78 -2.66
C ALA A 156 -7.73 -11.32 -3.55
N TYR A 157 -8.93 -10.75 -3.44
CA TYR A 157 -10.08 -11.12 -4.27
C TYR A 157 -9.81 -10.86 -5.76
N LEU A 158 -9.36 -9.65 -6.12
CA LEU A 158 -9.17 -9.27 -7.52
C LEU A 158 -8.01 -10.06 -8.15
N SER A 159 -6.90 -10.27 -7.43
CA SER A 159 -5.81 -11.15 -7.88
C SER A 159 -6.27 -12.58 -8.10
N TYR A 160 -7.11 -13.13 -7.21
CA TYR A 160 -7.71 -14.44 -7.42
C TYR A 160 -8.63 -14.46 -8.64
N LYS A 161 -9.55 -13.49 -8.73
CA LYS A 161 -10.56 -13.38 -9.78
C LYS A 161 -9.96 -13.25 -11.18
N PHE A 162 -8.95 -12.39 -11.33
CA PHE A 162 -8.25 -12.17 -12.60
C PHE A 162 -7.07 -13.14 -12.83
N LYS A 163 -6.86 -14.10 -11.91
CA LYS A 163 -5.77 -15.09 -11.96
C LYS A 163 -4.38 -14.47 -12.04
N ASN A 164 -4.21 -13.30 -11.41
CA ASN A 164 -2.98 -12.53 -11.41
C ASN A 164 -2.31 -12.58 -10.03
N ARG A 165 -1.59 -13.68 -9.79
CA ARG A 165 -0.91 -13.94 -8.49
C ARG A 165 0.28 -13.01 -8.27
N ASP A 166 0.89 -12.51 -9.34
CA ASP A 166 2.07 -11.65 -9.23
C ASP A 166 1.72 -10.33 -8.54
N ILE A 167 0.51 -9.82 -8.73
CA ILE A 167 0.02 -8.62 -8.03
C ILE A 167 -0.18 -8.85 -6.54
N LEU A 168 -0.72 -10.00 -6.14
CA LEU A 168 -0.84 -10.36 -4.73
C LEU A 168 0.54 -10.42 -4.08
N LEU A 169 1.50 -11.06 -4.74
CA LEU A 169 2.87 -11.17 -4.24
C LEU A 169 3.58 -9.81 -4.14
N LEU A 170 3.38 -8.92 -5.12
CA LEU A 170 3.90 -7.55 -5.06
C LEU A 170 3.23 -6.73 -3.95
N SER A 171 1.94 -6.94 -3.69
CA SER A 171 1.25 -6.23 -2.60
C SER A 171 1.77 -6.63 -1.22
N LEU A 172 2.16 -7.90 -1.03
CA LEU A 172 2.78 -8.35 0.21
C LEU A 172 4.12 -7.65 0.48
N LEU A 173 4.88 -7.30 -0.58
CA LEU A 173 6.10 -6.52 -0.43
C LEU A 173 5.80 -5.07 -0.03
N ILE A 174 4.79 -4.44 -0.65
CA ILE A 174 4.41 -3.05 -0.35
C ILE A 174 3.96 -2.89 1.10
N PHE A 175 3.22 -3.87 1.62
CA PHE A 175 2.75 -3.83 3.01
C PHE A 175 3.79 -4.35 4.01
N ALA A 176 4.93 -4.88 3.58
CA ALA A 176 6.00 -5.28 4.49
C ALA A 176 6.78 -4.06 5.01
N GLY A 177 7.55 -4.22 6.10
CA GLY A 177 8.50 -3.20 6.53
C GLY A 177 7.96 -2.09 7.41
N PRO A 178 8.28 -0.80 7.13
CA PRO A 178 7.80 0.33 7.92
C PRO A 178 6.27 0.38 8.03
N ASN A 179 5.51 -0.13 7.05
CA ASN A 179 4.05 -0.28 7.19
C ASN A 179 3.72 -1.20 8.37
N ILE A 180 4.29 -2.40 8.46
CA ILE A 180 4.06 -3.32 9.59
C ILE A 180 4.56 -2.71 10.90
N ALA A 181 5.71 -2.04 10.87
CA ALA A 181 6.25 -1.39 12.06
C ALA A 181 5.35 -0.25 12.55
N SER A 182 4.87 0.60 11.64
CA SER A 182 3.91 1.68 11.87
C SER A 182 2.57 1.12 12.36
N GLU A 183 2.05 0.06 11.74
CA GLU A 183 0.85 -0.65 12.19
C GLU A 183 0.98 -1.19 13.62
N MET A 184 2.15 -1.74 13.95
CA MET A 184 2.46 -2.27 15.28
C MET A 184 2.65 -1.16 16.32
N THR A 185 3.27 -0.02 15.96
CA THR A 185 3.42 1.14 16.87
C THR A 185 2.14 1.95 17.03
N HIS A 186 1.27 1.97 16.02
CA HIS A 186 -0.10 2.51 16.09
C HIS A 186 -1.08 1.56 16.78
N SER A 187 -0.67 0.33 17.10
CA SER A 187 -1.49 -0.60 17.85
C SER A 187 -1.58 -0.15 19.31
N ILE A 188 -2.80 -0.19 19.87
CA ILE A 188 -3.11 0.23 21.25
C ILE A 188 -2.48 -0.73 22.30
N LEU A 189 -1.82 -1.80 21.85
CA LEU A 189 -1.28 -2.85 22.71
C LEU A 189 0.19 -2.57 23.00
N PRO A 190 0.62 -2.56 24.28
CA PRO A 190 2.02 -2.44 24.62
C PRO A 190 2.78 -3.65 24.08
N LEU A 191 3.78 -3.41 23.23
CA LEU A 191 4.61 -4.46 22.64
C LEU A 191 5.79 -4.78 23.57
N SER A 192 6.07 -6.07 23.75
CA SER A 192 7.21 -6.58 24.53
C SER A 192 8.52 -6.58 23.75
N HIS A 193 8.47 -6.32 22.45
CA HIS A 193 9.59 -6.37 21.51
C HIS A 193 9.59 -5.10 20.65
N ASP A 194 10.72 -4.84 20.00
CA ASP A 194 10.86 -3.72 19.08
C ASP A 194 10.22 -4.09 17.73
N PRO A 195 8.99 -3.61 17.44
CA PRO A 195 8.25 -4.01 16.24
C PRO A 195 8.99 -3.67 14.96
N ILE A 196 9.84 -2.66 15.01
CA ILE A 196 10.54 -2.18 13.83
C ILE A 196 11.62 -3.19 13.42
N ASN A 197 12.35 -3.77 14.39
CA ASN A 197 13.32 -4.83 14.15
C ASN A 197 12.66 -6.10 13.56
N GLU A 198 11.51 -6.51 14.09
CA GLU A 198 10.81 -7.72 13.64
C GLU A 198 10.20 -7.55 12.24
N ALA A 199 9.60 -6.40 11.97
CA ALA A 199 9.03 -6.06 10.68
C ALA A 199 10.09 -6.09 9.56
N SER A 200 11.30 -5.60 9.83
CA SER A 200 12.38 -5.59 8.84
C SER A 200 13.03 -6.95 8.58
N VAL A 201 13.08 -7.84 9.58
CA VAL A 201 13.49 -9.23 9.34
C VAL A 201 12.46 -9.94 8.47
N LEU A 202 11.17 -9.76 8.75
CA LEU A 202 10.09 -10.30 7.93
C LEU A 202 10.17 -9.77 6.50
N GLU A 203 10.41 -8.47 6.34
CA GLU A 203 10.54 -7.82 5.05
C GLU A 203 11.73 -8.33 4.23
N LEU A 204 12.90 -8.51 4.84
CA LEU A 204 14.07 -9.12 4.17
C LEU A 204 13.79 -10.57 3.73
N LEU A 205 13.11 -11.36 4.57
CA LEU A 205 12.72 -12.72 4.24
C LEU A 205 11.72 -12.75 3.08
N LEU A 206 10.75 -11.84 3.08
CA LEU A 206 9.79 -11.66 2.00
C LEU A 206 10.50 -11.23 0.71
N SER A 207 11.42 -10.25 0.79
CA SER A 207 12.21 -9.82 -0.36
C SER A 207 12.94 -11.01 -0.97
N LEU A 208 13.70 -11.76 -0.18
CA LEU A 208 14.43 -12.94 -0.65
C LEU A 208 13.52 -14.00 -1.30
N PHE A 209 12.38 -14.30 -0.67
CA PHE A 209 11.40 -15.23 -1.24
C PHE A 209 10.85 -14.74 -2.59
N LEU A 210 10.55 -13.44 -2.68
CA LEU A 210 10.05 -12.81 -3.89
C LEU A 210 11.13 -12.73 -4.97
N SER A 211 12.38 -12.40 -4.64
CA SER A 211 13.49 -12.40 -5.60
C SER A 211 13.67 -13.81 -6.19
N VAL A 212 13.58 -14.88 -5.38
CA VAL A 212 13.58 -16.27 -5.88
C VAL A 212 12.40 -16.52 -6.80
N TYR A 213 11.18 -16.20 -6.35
CA TYR A 213 9.96 -16.45 -7.12
C TYR A 213 9.97 -15.74 -8.48
N PHE A 214 10.21 -14.43 -8.49
CA PHE A 214 10.20 -13.60 -9.70
C PHE A 214 11.32 -14.00 -10.66
N SER A 215 12.55 -14.21 -10.14
CA SER A 215 13.69 -14.62 -10.98
C SER A 215 13.46 -15.97 -11.63
N TYR A 216 13.04 -16.98 -10.86
CA TYR A 216 12.77 -18.32 -11.38
C TYR A 216 11.65 -18.33 -12.41
N ARG A 217 10.54 -17.66 -12.12
CA ARG A 217 9.38 -17.58 -13.02
C ARG A 217 9.70 -16.81 -14.28
N TYR A 218 10.52 -15.76 -14.20
CA TYR A 218 10.99 -14.98 -15.34
C TYR A 218 11.88 -15.82 -16.26
N ILE A 219 12.84 -16.59 -15.70
CA ILE A 219 13.67 -17.55 -16.47
C ILE A 219 12.80 -18.56 -17.20
N LYS A 220 11.76 -19.10 -16.54
CA LYS A 220 10.81 -20.03 -17.16
C LYS A 220 9.84 -19.39 -18.15
N GLY A 221 9.94 -18.08 -18.40
CA GLY A 221 9.04 -17.33 -19.27
C GLY A 221 7.60 -17.28 -18.78
N LYS A 222 7.36 -17.51 -17.48
CA LYS A 222 6.02 -17.57 -16.86
C LYS A 222 5.58 -16.25 -16.22
N ILE A 223 6.43 -15.23 -16.28
CA ILE A 223 6.15 -13.86 -15.84
C ILE A 223 6.62 -12.92 -16.95
N SER A 224 5.86 -11.85 -17.19
CA SER A 224 6.22 -10.84 -18.19
C SER A 224 7.32 -9.92 -17.68
N LEU A 225 8.12 -9.36 -18.59
CA LEU A 225 9.12 -8.32 -18.27
C LEU A 225 8.51 -7.17 -17.46
N PHE A 226 7.25 -6.83 -17.74
CA PHE A 226 6.53 -5.78 -17.03
C PHE A 226 6.45 -6.05 -15.51
N TYR A 227 5.99 -7.24 -15.09
CA TYR A 227 5.90 -7.56 -13.66
C TYR A 227 7.28 -7.73 -13.01
N TYR A 228 8.26 -8.23 -13.76
CA TYR A 228 9.63 -8.35 -13.27
C TYR A 228 10.31 -6.99 -13.05
N LEU A 229 10.08 -6.02 -13.95
CA LEU A 229 10.52 -4.64 -13.77
C LEU A 229 9.75 -3.93 -12.65
N LEU A 230 8.44 -4.19 -12.55
CA LEU A 230 7.60 -3.62 -11.49
C LEU A 230 8.09 -4.07 -10.11
N PHE A 231 8.47 -5.35 -9.96
CA PHE A 231 9.15 -5.86 -8.76
C PHE A 231 10.39 -5.02 -8.43
N GLY A 232 11.35 -4.91 -9.35
CA GLY A 232 12.58 -4.17 -9.08
C GLY A 232 12.37 -2.68 -8.79
N LEU A 233 11.41 -2.02 -9.44
CA LEU A 233 11.07 -0.62 -9.18
C LEU A 233 10.43 -0.43 -7.80
N ILE A 234 9.51 -1.32 -7.41
CA ILE A 234 8.87 -1.27 -6.09
C ILE A 234 9.93 -1.48 -5.00
N THR A 235 10.75 -2.54 -5.10
CA THR A 235 11.84 -2.81 -4.14
C THR A 235 12.78 -1.62 -4.02
N LEU A 236 13.17 -1.00 -5.15
CA LEU A 236 14.05 0.17 -5.12
C LEU A 236 13.37 1.36 -4.44
N SER A 237 12.11 1.64 -4.78
CA SER A 237 11.40 2.76 -4.17
C SER A 237 11.22 2.59 -2.66
N LEU A 238 10.84 1.39 -2.20
CA LEU A 238 10.70 1.06 -0.78
C LEU A 238 12.03 1.21 -0.04
N SER A 239 13.12 0.65 -0.59
CA SER A 239 14.46 0.78 0.01
C SER A 239 14.91 2.23 0.22
N VAL A 240 14.66 3.10 -0.77
CA VAL A 240 15.04 4.52 -0.68
C VAL A 240 14.20 5.23 0.36
N THR A 241 12.90 4.93 0.43
CA THR A 241 12.01 5.54 1.42
C THR A 241 12.24 5.02 2.83
N GLU A 242 12.58 3.74 3.00
CA GLU A 242 13.04 3.19 4.28
C GLU A 242 14.33 3.84 4.74
N PHE A 243 15.30 4.01 3.84
CA PHE A 243 16.53 4.71 4.17
C PHE A 243 16.26 6.18 4.55
N TYR A 244 15.32 6.85 3.87
CA TYR A 244 14.92 8.20 4.26
C TYR A 244 14.23 8.23 5.64
N TYR A 245 13.27 7.32 5.87
CA TYR A 245 12.63 7.14 7.17
C TYR A 245 13.67 6.88 8.25
N SER A 246 14.69 6.09 7.93
CA SER A 246 15.77 5.74 8.85
C SER A 246 16.54 6.94 9.39
N LEU A 247 16.67 7.98 8.57
CA LEU A 247 17.41 9.20 8.89
C LEU A 247 16.54 10.29 9.51
N THR A 248 15.23 10.27 9.24
CA THR A 248 14.35 11.43 9.49
C THR A 248 13.13 11.11 10.34
N ILE A 249 12.78 9.83 10.51
CA ILE A 249 11.57 9.33 11.19
C ILE A 249 10.28 9.90 10.53
N ASN A 250 10.36 10.22 9.23
CA ASN A 250 9.24 10.77 8.46
C ASN A 250 8.72 9.73 7.46
N GLU A 251 7.52 9.21 7.68
CA GLU A 251 6.91 8.13 6.88
C GLU A 251 6.19 8.65 5.62
N ILE A 252 6.05 9.97 5.46
CA ILE A 252 5.32 10.57 4.32
C ILE A 252 5.84 10.08 2.95
N PRO A 253 7.16 10.02 2.66
CA PRO A 253 7.63 9.51 1.38
C PRO A 253 7.28 8.04 1.16
N TYR A 254 7.31 7.25 2.23
CA TYR A 254 6.95 5.84 2.20
C TYR A 254 5.44 5.65 1.93
N ALA A 255 4.57 6.42 2.59
CA ALA A 255 3.13 6.46 2.31
C ALA A 255 2.82 6.77 0.83
N LEU A 256 3.55 7.73 0.25
CA LEU A 256 3.41 8.08 -1.16
C LEU A 256 3.79 6.92 -2.08
N ILE A 257 4.89 6.23 -1.81
CA ILE A 257 5.31 5.06 -2.57
C ILE A 257 4.32 3.91 -2.42
N THR A 258 3.80 3.66 -1.22
CA THR A 258 2.73 2.69 -0.95
C THR A 258 1.50 2.99 -1.81
N LEU A 259 0.98 4.23 -1.77
CA LEU A 259 -0.20 4.64 -2.52
C LEU A 259 0.00 4.52 -4.03
N VAL A 260 1.15 4.98 -4.55
CA VAL A 260 1.47 4.89 -5.99
C VAL A 260 1.60 3.44 -6.42
N SER A 261 2.30 2.61 -5.64
CA SER A 261 2.52 1.20 -5.98
C SER A 261 1.20 0.42 -5.98
N LEU A 262 0.34 0.59 -4.98
CA LEU A 262 -0.99 -0.01 -4.94
C LEU A 262 -1.86 0.46 -6.10
N SER A 263 -1.84 1.76 -6.42
CA SER A 263 -2.56 2.31 -7.57
C SER A 263 -2.12 1.66 -8.88
N ILE A 264 -0.80 1.46 -9.08
CA ILE A 264 -0.26 0.77 -10.25
C ILE A 264 -0.72 -0.69 -10.28
N LEU A 265 -0.69 -1.39 -9.14
CA LEU A 265 -1.14 -2.78 -9.04
C LEU A 265 -2.61 -2.93 -9.43
N PHE A 266 -3.51 -2.13 -8.85
CA PHE A 266 -4.93 -2.14 -9.23
C PHE A 266 -5.14 -1.75 -10.69
N TYR A 267 -4.37 -0.78 -11.20
CA TYR A 267 -4.44 -0.38 -12.60
C TYR A 267 -4.06 -1.51 -13.56
N TYR A 268 -3.28 -2.49 -13.13
CA TYR A 268 -2.87 -3.62 -13.97
C TYR A 268 -3.45 -4.97 -13.51
N VAL A 269 -4.47 -4.99 -12.66
CA VAL A 269 -5.01 -6.22 -12.07
C VAL A 269 -5.60 -7.21 -13.07
N ASP A 270 -6.24 -6.69 -14.10
CA ASP A 270 -6.85 -7.44 -15.20
C ASP A 270 -5.89 -7.75 -16.36
N ARG A 271 -4.63 -7.29 -16.29
CA ARG A 271 -3.64 -7.51 -17.34
C ARG A 271 -3.18 -8.96 -17.33
N LYS A 272 -3.34 -9.65 -18.46
CA LYS A 272 -2.84 -11.01 -18.63
C LYS A 272 -1.31 -10.99 -18.81
N SER A 273 -0.60 -11.92 -18.17
CA SER A 273 0.81 -12.13 -18.47
C SER A 273 0.96 -12.77 -19.85
N GLU A 274 1.60 -12.07 -20.77
CA GLU A 274 2.05 -12.69 -22.02
C GLU A 274 3.41 -13.35 -21.79
N ASN A 275 3.63 -14.51 -22.42
CA ASN A 275 4.94 -15.14 -22.44
C ASN A 275 5.87 -14.29 -23.31
N ILE A 276 6.87 -13.67 -22.70
CA ILE A 276 7.84 -12.81 -23.41
C ILE A 276 9.25 -13.35 -23.17
N LYS A 277 10.11 -13.20 -24.19
CA LYS A 277 11.53 -13.58 -24.13
C LYS A 277 12.24 -12.81 -23.00
N VAL A 278 13.12 -13.52 -22.29
CA VAL A 278 13.99 -12.94 -21.26
C VAL A 278 14.90 -11.89 -21.87
N ILE A 279 14.84 -10.66 -21.36
CA ILE A 279 15.77 -9.57 -21.71
C ILE A 279 16.77 -9.38 -20.55
N PRO A 280 18.06 -9.68 -20.75
CA PRO A 280 19.07 -9.75 -19.68
C PRO A 280 19.61 -8.40 -19.21
N HIS A 281 19.39 -7.31 -19.95
CA HIS A 281 19.89 -5.99 -19.53
C HIS A 281 18.98 -5.37 -18.46
N PHE A 282 17.70 -5.73 -18.46
CA PHE A 282 16.71 -5.23 -17.52
C PHE A 282 16.71 -5.99 -16.18
N THR A 283 17.46 -7.09 -16.07
CA THR A 283 17.60 -7.88 -14.84
C THR A 283 18.59 -7.32 -13.83
N LEU A 284 19.34 -6.28 -14.23
CA LEU A 284 20.19 -5.53 -13.32
C LEU A 284 19.40 -4.63 -12.37
N ILE A 285 18.21 -4.14 -12.77
CA ILE A 285 17.41 -3.21 -11.97
C ILE A 285 16.96 -3.86 -10.65
N PRO A 286 16.32 -5.04 -10.63
CA PRO A 286 15.98 -5.71 -9.38
C PRO A 286 17.21 -6.04 -8.53
N SER A 287 18.33 -6.38 -9.17
CA SER A 287 19.56 -6.70 -8.44
C SER A 287 20.13 -5.50 -7.69
N ILE A 288 20.21 -4.35 -8.35
CA ILE A 288 20.65 -3.12 -7.70
C ILE A 288 19.67 -2.70 -6.59
N ALA A 289 18.36 -2.89 -6.82
CA ALA A 289 17.34 -2.61 -5.83
C ALA A 289 17.54 -3.40 -4.52
N GLU A 290 17.82 -4.72 -4.61
CA GLU A 290 18.07 -5.57 -3.43
C GLU A 290 19.32 -5.15 -2.62
N LEU A 291 20.33 -4.56 -3.27
CA LEU A 291 21.51 -4.03 -2.58
C LEU A 291 21.17 -2.76 -1.79
N PHE A 292 20.40 -1.85 -2.38
CA PHE A 292 19.92 -0.65 -1.67
C PHE A 292 18.99 -1.03 -0.52
N PHE A 293 18.15 -2.05 -0.73
CA PHE A 293 17.27 -2.63 0.27
C PHE A 293 18.05 -3.25 1.43
N GLY A 294 19.11 -3.99 1.15
CA GLY A 294 20.02 -4.48 2.18
C GLY A 294 20.70 -3.38 2.98
N ALA A 295 21.10 -2.31 2.31
CA ALA A 295 21.76 -1.17 2.93
C ALA A 295 20.80 -0.36 3.82
N SER A 296 19.53 -0.18 3.43
CA SER A 296 18.53 0.50 4.26
C SER A 296 18.31 -0.23 5.57
N VAL A 297 18.09 -1.54 5.51
CA VAL A 297 17.86 -2.37 6.70
C VAL A 297 19.13 -2.52 7.56
N ALA A 298 20.32 -2.67 6.96
CA ALA A 298 21.55 -2.75 7.74
C ALA A 298 21.86 -1.44 8.49
N TYR A 299 21.54 -0.29 7.91
CA TYR A 299 21.83 1.03 8.50
C TYR A 299 20.93 1.34 9.69
N PHE A 300 19.63 1.04 9.60
CA PHE A 300 18.69 1.45 10.64
C PHE A 300 18.70 0.53 11.88
N TYR A 301 18.94 -0.77 11.71
CA TYR A 301 18.68 -1.76 12.78
C TYR A 301 19.94 -2.33 13.44
N ASN A 302 21.14 -1.92 13.02
CA ASN A 302 22.42 -2.34 13.62
C ASN A 302 22.64 -3.87 13.64
N LEU A 303 21.91 -4.64 12.81
CA LEU A 303 21.93 -6.10 12.70
C LEU A 303 22.87 -6.56 11.58
N ILE A 304 24.16 -6.27 11.73
CA ILE A 304 25.17 -6.33 10.65
C ILE A 304 25.24 -7.69 9.92
N PRO A 305 25.40 -8.87 10.56
CA PRO A 305 25.79 -10.06 9.81
C PRO A 305 24.63 -10.72 9.01
N ALA A 306 23.44 -10.81 9.61
CA ALA A 306 22.30 -11.49 8.99
C ALA A 306 21.66 -10.65 7.88
N THR A 307 21.59 -9.33 8.04
CA THR A 307 21.05 -8.41 7.03
C THR A 307 21.94 -8.35 5.79
N TYR A 308 23.27 -8.32 5.95
CA TYR A 308 24.21 -8.42 4.83
C TYR A 308 24.12 -9.77 4.11
N ALA A 309 23.97 -10.89 4.85
CA ALA A 309 23.81 -12.20 4.23
C ALA A 309 22.51 -12.33 3.42
N LEU A 310 21.38 -11.85 3.95
CA LEU A 310 20.08 -11.89 3.28
C LEU A 310 19.99 -10.95 2.08
N SER A 311 20.58 -9.75 2.17
CA SER A 311 20.62 -8.81 1.05
C SER A 311 21.56 -9.26 -0.06
N PHE A 312 22.75 -9.75 0.29
CA PHE A 312 23.71 -10.26 -0.69
C PHE A 312 23.18 -11.51 -1.40
N SER A 313 22.46 -12.39 -0.69
CA SER A 313 21.80 -13.53 -1.31
C SER A 313 20.68 -13.09 -2.25
N SER A 314 19.84 -12.13 -1.86
CA SER A 314 18.79 -11.57 -2.73
C SER A 314 19.36 -10.95 -4.01
N PHE A 315 20.46 -10.19 -3.88
CA PHE A 315 21.24 -9.65 -5.01
C PHE A 315 21.76 -10.73 -5.96
N ILE A 316 22.38 -11.79 -5.44
CA ILE A 316 22.88 -12.89 -6.28
C ILE A 316 21.70 -13.57 -7.00
N ILE A 317 20.60 -13.79 -6.30
CA ILE A 317 19.43 -14.48 -6.83
C ILE A 317 18.79 -13.68 -7.98
N SER A 318 18.66 -12.36 -7.83
CA SER A 318 18.13 -11.48 -8.88
C SER A 318 19.04 -11.37 -10.11
N LEU A 319 20.32 -11.74 -10.00
CA LEU A 319 21.26 -11.82 -11.13
C LEU A 319 21.17 -13.13 -11.90
N ILE A 320 20.57 -14.19 -11.34
CA ILE A 320 20.47 -15.52 -11.97
C ILE A 320 19.85 -15.44 -13.38
N PRO A 321 18.79 -14.64 -13.66
CA PRO A 321 18.25 -14.54 -15.01
C PRO A 321 19.26 -14.01 -16.04
N THR A 322 20.14 -13.08 -15.63
CA THR A 322 21.22 -12.57 -16.48
C THR A 322 22.22 -13.69 -16.78
N ILE A 323 22.65 -14.40 -15.74
CA ILE A 323 23.60 -15.51 -15.84
C ILE A 323 23.05 -16.59 -16.77
N TYR A 324 21.80 -17.02 -16.54
CA TYR A 324 21.10 -18.02 -17.35
C TYR A 324 21.03 -17.63 -18.83
N TYR A 325 20.70 -16.37 -19.14
CA TYR A 325 20.64 -15.90 -20.53
C TYR A 325 21.99 -16.03 -21.24
N TYR A 326 23.09 -15.63 -20.57
CA TYR A 326 24.41 -15.73 -21.18
C TYR A 326 24.86 -17.19 -21.33
N PHE A 327 24.65 -18.05 -20.33
CA PHE A 327 25.00 -19.48 -20.43
C PHE A 327 24.20 -20.21 -21.52
N SER A 328 22.89 -20.02 -21.59
CA SER A 328 22.05 -20.65 -22.62
C SER A 328 22.37 -20.19 -24.04
N LYS A 329 22.91 -18.97 -24.22
CA LYS A 329 23.41 -18.47 -25.51
C LYS A 329 24.70 -19.17 -25.96
N PHE A 330 25.50 -19.70 -25.04
CA PHE A 330 26.74 -20.43 -25.35
C PHE A 330 26.51 -21.92 -25.65
N GLU A 331 25.41 -22.53 -25.21
CA GLU A 331 25.08 -23.93 -25.53
C GLU A 331 24.55 -24.15 -26.95
N TYR A 332 24.20 -23.09 -27.69
CA TYR A 332 23.64 -23.16 -29.05
C TYR A 332 24.54 -22.51 -30.13
N LYS A 333 25.87 -22.58 -29.97
CA LYS A 333 26.82 -22.17 -31.01
C LYS A 333 27.67 -23.32 -31.50
#